data_AF-A0A3D3TSJ7-F1
#
_entry.id   AF-A0A3D3TSJ7-F1
#
_cell.length_a   1.000
_cell.length_b   1.000
_cell.length_c   1.000
_cell.angle_alpha   90.00
_cell.angle_beta   90.00
_cell.angle_gamma   90.00
#
_symmetry.space_group_name_H-M   'P 1'
#
loop_
_entity.id
_entity.type
_entity.pdbx_description
1 polymer ?
#
loop_
_entity_poly.entity_id
_entity_poly.type
_entity_poly.pdbx_seq_one_letter_code
_entity_poly.pdbx_strand_id
1 'polypeptide(L)'
;ALPIFLNILFTLKRNYNLTTAEGYAMPVIAIMLLVLLISAPAFIFFSAKGPGSMHAPIWFALAAGLIIGIVAQRTRLCMVGGIRDLIMFKDSYLMWGFISIFVVTLIGNLVLGDFKLGFVEQPIAHNDALWNFMGMLVAGWGSVLLGGCPLRQLILAGEGNADSAITVMGMIVGAAFAHNFKLASSGEGPTGNGKIAIFIGIAILLGISYFCMNKSFNISKSKADSKGGVSIG
;
A
#
# COMPACT_ATOMS: atom_id res chain seq x y z
N ALA A 1 4.68 -25.15 -23.03
CA ALA A 1 4.67 -23.80 -23.64
C ALA A 1 4.77 -22.67 -22.59
N LEU A 2 3.97 -22.69 -21.52
CA LEU A 2 3.99 -21.67 -20.46
C LEU A 2 5.34 -21.49 -19.69
N PRO A 3 6.12 -22.54 -19.35
CA PRO A 3 7.35 -22.36 -18.57
C PRO A 3 8.51 -21.72 -19.35
N ILE A 4 8.50 -21.83 -20.68
CA ILE A 4 9.54 -21.24 -21.54
C ILE A 4 9.36 -19.72 -21.65
N PHE A 5 8.12 -19.24 -21.64
CA PHE A 5 7.80 -17.81 -21.73
C PHE A 5 8.20 -17.03 -20.46
N LEU A 6 8.08 -17.65 -19.28
CA LEU A 6 8.49 -17.01 -18.02
C LEU A 6 10.00 -16.73 -17.94
N ASN A 7 10.85 -17.65 -18.43
CA ASN A 7 12.30 -17.53 -18.35
C ASN A 7 12.89 -16.49 -19.34
N ILE A 8 12.16 -16.15 -20.41
CA ILE A 8 12.63 -15.21 -21.43
C ILE A 8 12.28 -13.76 -21.02
N LEU A 9 11.24 -13.54 -20.21
CA LEU A 9 10.73 -12.21 -19.90
C LEU A 9 11.04 -11.70 -18.47
N PHE A 10 11.28 -12.58 -17.49
CA PHE A 10 11.54 -12.17 -16.11
C PHE A 10 12.86 -12.76 -15.57
N THR A 11 13.88 -11.91 -15.44
CA THR A 11 15.03 -12.22 -14.59
C THR A 11 14.63 -11.98 -13.14
N LEU A 12 14.43 -13.04 -12.37
CA LEU A 12 14.21 -12.92 -10.92
C LEU A 12 15.48 -12.33 -10.31
N LYS A 13 15.39 -11.09 -9.81
CA LYS A 13 16.51 -10.41 -9.13
C LYS A 13 16.89 -11.23 -7.89
N ARG A 14 18.19 -11.33 -7.63
CA ARG A 14 18.79 -12.07 -6.51
C ARG A 14 18.11 -11.68 -5.19
N ASN A 15 17.65 -12.67 -4.42
CA ASN A 15 17.16 -12.48 -3.06
C ASN A 15 18.37 -12.16 -2.16
N TYR A 16 18.34 -11.03 -1.46
CA TYR A 16 19.40 -10.64 -0.53
C TYR A 16 18.99 -11.09 0.87
N ASN A 17 19.92 -11.71 1.60
CA ASN A 17 19.69 -12.02 3.00
C ASN A 17 19.78 -10.71 3.78
N LEU A 18 18.66 -10.30 4.38
CA LEU A 18 18.60 -9.16 5.28
C LEU A 18 19.18 -9.54 6.65
N THR A 19 19.71 -8.56 7.36
CA THR A 19 20.27 -8.80 8.70
C THR A 19 19.14 -8.97 9.72
N THR A 20 19.36 -9.78 10.76
CA THR A 20 18.35 -10.03 11.80
C THR A 20 17.91 -8.75 12.52
N ALA A 21 18.79 -7.75 12.62
CA ALA A 21 18.47 -6.43 13.18
C ALA A 21 17.41 -5.68 12.36
N GLU A 22 17.46 -5.79 11.03
CA GLU A 22 16.49 -5.14 10.12
C GLU A 22 15.10 -5.80 10.20
N GLY A 23 15.05 -7.10 10.50
CA GLY A 23 13.80 -7.83 10.70
C GLY A 23 13.01 -7.42 11.95
N TYR A 24 13.70 -6.99 13.02
CA TYR A 24 13.06 -6.54 14.26
C TYR A 24 12.72 -5.05 14.27
N ALA A 25 13.21 -4.25 13.31
CA ALA A 25 13.03 -2.81 13.30
C ALA A 25 11.55 -2.40 13.32
N MET A 26 10.71 -3.01 12.49
CA MET A 26 9.30 -2.63 12.38
C MET A 26 8.46 -3.09 13.60
N PRO A 27 8.62 -4.32 14.14
CA PRO A 27 8.00 -4.70 15.41
C PRO A 27 8.38 -3.79 16.57
N VAL A 28 9.65 -3.38 16.67
CA VAL A 28 10.13 -2.45 17.72
C VAL A 28 9.48 -1.08 17.57
N ILE A 29 9.38 -0.55 16.35
CA ILE A 29 8.67 0.71 16.07
C ILE A 29 7.19 0.61 16.45
N ALA A 30 6.52 -0.50 16.15
CA ALA A 30 5.12 -0.71 16.51
C ALA A 30 4.91 -0.79 18.03
N ILE A 31 5.81 -1.47 18.76
CA ILE A 31 5.79 -1.53 20.23
C ILE A 31 6.08 -0.15 20.82
N MET A 32 7.05 0.60 20.26
CA MET A 32 7.34 1.97 20.67
C MET A 32 6.11 2.87 20.49
N LEU A 33 5.43 2.80 19.34
CA LEU A 33 4.18 3.52 19.07
C LEU A 33 3.06 3.13 20.04
N LEU A 34 2.95 1.85 20.40
CA LEU A 34 2.00 1.36 21.39
C LEU A 34 2.29 1.93 22.79
N VAL A 35 3.56 1.95 23.20
CA VAL A 35 3.98 2.56 24.48
C VAL A 35 3.71 4.06 24.48
N LEU A 36 3.96 4.74 23.36
CA LEU A 36 3.67 6.17 23.19
C LEU A 36 2.15 6.45 23.28
N LEU A 37 1.32 5.57 22.72
CA LEU A 37 -0.14 5.66 22.80
C LEU A 37 -0.65 5.51 24.24
N ILE A 38 -0.11 4.55 25.01
CA ILE A 38 -0.52 4.29 26.39
C ILE A 38 -0.04 5.39 27.34
N SER A 39 1.17 5.91 27.12
CA SER A 39 1.76 6.97 27.95
C SER A 39 1.17 8.36 27.71
N ALA A 40 0.42 8.55 26.60
CA ALA A 40 -0.30 9.77 26.22
C ALA A 40 0.39 11.08 26.67
N PRO A 41 1.66 11.32 26.29
CA PRO A 41 2.36 12.54 26.68
C PRO A 41 1.67 13.78 26.07
N ALA A 42 1.79 14.93 26.75
CA ALA A 42 1.13 16.19 26.40
C ALA A 42 1.36 16.74 24.97
N PHE A 43 2.27 16.13 24.20
CA PHE A 43 2.54 16.45 22.80
C PHE A 43 1.69 15.64 21.80
N ILE A 44 0.92 14.64 22.23
CA ILE A 44 -0.04 13.94 21.36
C ILE A 44 -1.35 14.70 21.34
N PHE A 45 -1.59 15.47 20.28
CA PHE A 45 -2.88 16.09 20.03
C PHE A 45 -3.86 15.03 19.53
N PHE A 46 -4.75 14.56 20.41
CA PHE A 46 -5.90 13.77 19.99
C PHE A 46 -6.85 14.67 19.19
N SER A 47 -7.10 14.31 17.93
CA SER A 47 -7.99 15.07 17.07
C SER A 47 -9.42 14.96 17.62
N ALA A 48 -10.00 16.08 18.06
CA ALA A 48 -11.37 16.12 18.59
C ALA A 48 -12.46 15.96 17.50
N LYS A 49 -12.07 16.09 16.21
CA LYS A 49 -12.94 15.89 15.05
C LYS A 49 -12.17 15.19 13.92
N GLY A 50 -12.87 14.34 13.16
CA GLY A 50 -12.34 13.63 11.99
C GLY A 50 -12.25 12.11 12.16
N PRO A 51 -11.87 11.37 11.11
CA PRO A 51 -11.85 9.90 11.10
C PRO A 51 -10.90 9.29 12.15
N GLY A 52 -9.82 10.01 12.50
CA GLY A 52 -8.88 9.58 13.54
C GLY A 52 -9.43 9.61 14.97
N SER A 53 -10.60 10.24 15.19
CA SER A 53 -11.27 10.29 16.51
C SER A 53 -12.26 9.14 16.72
N MET A 54 -12.63 8.43 15.64
CA MET A 54 -13.54 7.28 15.67
C MET A 54 -12.77 6.00 16.03
N HIS A 55 -12.18 5.96 17.23
CA HIS A 55 -11.40 4.81 17.68
C HIS A 55 -12.28 3.81 18.43
N ALA A 56 -12.15 2.53 18.08
CA ALA A 56 -12.66 1.44 18.90
C ALA A 56 -11.83 1.31 20.21
N PRO A 57 -12.34 0.63 21.25
CA PRO A 57 -11.55 0.39 22.45
C PRO A 57 -10.25 -0.34 22.09
N ILE A 58 -9.12 0.14 22.64
CA ILE A 58 -7.75 -0.22 22.22
C ILE A 58 -7.53 -1.74 22.21
N TRP A 59 -8.04 -2.45 23.22
CA TRP A 59 -7.88 -3.90 23.34
C TRP A 59 -8.59 -4.67 22.22
N PHE A 60 -9.81 -4.27 21.86
CA PHE A 60 -10.56 -4.90 20.77
C PHE A 60 -9.89 -4.61 19.42
N ALA A 61 -9.41 -3.38 19.21
CA ALA A 61 -8.68 -3.02 17.99
C ALA A 61 -7.37 -3.82 17.84
N LEU A 62 -6.63 -4.03 18.95
CA LEU A 62 -5.38 -4.78 18.94
C LEU A 62 -5.62 -6.27 18.70
N ALA A 63 -6.61 -6.87 19.36
CA ALA A 63 -6.98 -8.26 19.15
C ALA A 63 -7.45 -8.51 17.71
N ALA A 64 -8.35 -7.67 17.18
CA ALA A 64 -8.82 -7.77 15.80
C ALA A 64 -7.68 -7.56 14.79
N GLY A 65 -6.82 -6.55 15.01
CA GLY A 65 -5.66 -6.28 14.17
C GLY A 65 -4.66 -7.44 14.11
N LEU A 66 -4.40 -8.10 15.25
CA LEU A 66 -3.53 -9.28 15.31
C LEU A 66 -4.12 -10.46 14.51
N ILE A 67 -5.40 -10.75 14.71
CA ILE A 67 -6.09 -11.85 14.01
C ILE A 67 -6.08 -11.60 12.51
N ILE A 68 -6.50 -10.42 12.07
CA ILE A 68 -6.53 -10.05 10.65
C ILE A 68 -5.12 -10.02 10.07
N GLY A 69 -4.13 -9.53 10.81
CA GLY A 69 -2.72 -9.51 10.40
C GLY A 69 -2.16 -10.92 10.16
N ILE A 70 -2.42 -11.87 11.06
CA ILE A 70 -2.00 -13.28 10.90
C ILE A 70 -2.65 -13.91 9.67
N VAL A 71 -3.96 -13.67 9.47
CA VAL A 71 -4.68 -14.19 8.30
C VAL A 71 -4.14 -13.57 7.01
N ALA A 72 -3.88 -12.26 7.00
CA ALA A 72 -3.36 -11.54 5.85
C ALA A 72 -1.93 -11.97 5.47
N GLN A 73 -1.07 -12.24 6.46
CA GLN A 73 0.26 -12.83 6.28
C GLN A 73 0.16 -14.21 5.62
N ARG A 74 -0.66 -15.12 6.18
CA ARG A 74 -0.82 -16.49 5.66
C ARG A 74 -1.37 -16.53 4.24
N THR A 75 -2.36 -15.68 3.95
CA THR A 75 -3.02 -15.61 2.64
C THR A 75 -2.22 -14.83 1.60
N ARG A 76 -1.14 -14.13 2.01
CA ARG A 76 -0.32 -13.28 1.13
C ARG A 76 -1.18 -12.26 0.35
N LEU A 77 -2.20 -11.72 1.00
CA LEU A 77 -3.23 -10.90 0.36
C LEU A 77 -2.65 -9.66 -0.32
N CYS A 78 -2.88 -9.50 -1.63
CA CYS A 78 -2.40 -8.38 -2.43
C CYS A 78 -3.39 -8.04 -3.56
N MET A 79 -3.96 -6.83 -3.56
CA MET A 79 -5.00 -6.46 -4.52
C MET A 79 -4.49 -6.41 -5.95
N VAL A 80 -3.27 -5.89 -6.12
CA VAL A 80 -2.58 -5.86 -7.41
C VAL A 80 -2.25 -7.29 -7.88
N GLY A 81 -1.82 -8.16 -6.94
CA GLY A 81 -1.55 -9.57 -7.21
C GLY A 81 -2.81 -10.31 -7.66
N GLY A 82 -3.93 -10.14 -6.96
CA GLY A 82 -5.20 -10.78 -7.31
C GLY A 82 -5.69 -10.43 -8.71
N ILE A 83 -5.61 -9.16 -9.10
CA ILE A 83 -5.99 -8.74 -10.46
C ILE A 83 -5.02 -9.31 -11.50
N ARG A 84 -3.71 -9.25 -11.25
CA ARG A 84 -2.69 -9.79 -12.14
C ARG A 84 -2.85 -11.30 -12.34
N ASP A 85 -3.09 -12.03 -11.25
CA ASP A 85 -3.16 -13.49 -11.26
C ASP A 85 -4.48 -13.97 -11.90
N LEU A 86 -5.57 -13.20 -11.75
CA LEU A 86 -6.82 -13.40 -12.48
C LEU A 86 -6.63 -13.25 -14.00
N ILE A 87 -5.95 -12.19 -14.43
CA ILE A 87 -5.78 -11.90 -15.88
C ILE A 87 -4.79 -12.86 -16.52
N MET A 88 -3.64 -13.10 -15.87
CA MET A 88 -2.52 -13.82 -16.49
C MET A 88 -2.56 -15.33 -16.23
N PHE A 89 -2.97 -15.75 -15.03
CA PHE A 89 -2.98 -17.16 -14.62
C PHE A 89 -4.39 -17.74 -14.47
N LYS A 90 -5.44 -16.90 -14.59
CA LYS A 90 -6.84 -17.26 -14.34
C LYS A 90 -7.07 -17.87 -12.95
N ASP A 91 -6.23 -17.50 -11.99
CA ASP A 91 -6.40 -17.89 -10.60
C ASP A 91 -7.30 -16.86 -9.89
N SER A 92 -8.46 -17.32 -9.41
CA SER A 92 -9.44 -16.47 -8.72
C SER A 92 -9.33 -16.55 -7.20
N TYR A 93 -8.41 -17.34 -6.65
CA TYR A 93 -8.29 -17.58 -5.21
C TYR A 93 -8.13 -16.27 -4.41
N LEU A 94 -7.22 -15.38 -4.82
CA LEU A 94 -7.04 -14.08 -4.17
C LEU A 94 -8.25 -13.15 -4.37
N MET A 95 -8.93 -13.25 -5.50
CA MET A 95 -10.11 -12.45 -5.81
C MET A 95 -11.29 -12.80 -4.89
N TRP A 96 -11.49 -14.09 -4.59
CA TRP A 96 -12.45 -14.55 -3.59
C TRP A 96 -12.12 -14.01 -2.19
N GLY A 97 -10.85 -13.85 -1.86
CA GLY A 97 -10.41 -13.15 -0.64
C GLY A 97 -10.96 -11.72 -0.55
N PHE A 98 -10.80 -10.92 -1.62
CA PHE A 98 -11.33 -9.55 -1.65
C PHE A 98 -12.85 -9.49 -1.60
N ILE A 99 -13.54 -10.39 -2.32
CA ILE A 99 -14.99 -10.49 -2.30
C ILE A 99 -15.48 -10.82 -0.89
N SER A 100 -14.80 -11.73 -0.19
CA SER A 100 -15.17 -12.11 1.18
C SER A 100 -15.06 -10.93 2.16
N ILE A 101 -14.00 -10.12 2.07
CA ILE A 101 -13.83 -8.91 2.89
C ILE A 101 -14.97 -7.92 2.60
N PHE A 102 -15.30 -7.71 1.33
CA PHE A 102 -16.38 -6.82 0.93
C PHE A 102 -17.73 -7.26 1.48
N VAL A 103 -18.07 -8.55 1.32
CA VAL A 103 -19.35 -9.11 1.78
C VAL A 103 -19.46 -9.07 3.31
N VAL A 104 -18.41 -9.45 4.03
CA VAL A 104 -18.39 -9.41 5.51
C VAL A 104 -18.56 -7.98 6.00
N THR A 105 -17.88 -7.02 5.38
CA THR A 105 -17.99 -5.59 5.75
C THR A 105 -19.37 -5.03 5.41
N LEU A 106 -19.96 -5.43 4.29
CA LEU A 106 -21.31 -5.02 3.88
C LEU A 106 -22.36 -5.53 4.89
N ILE A 107 -22.32 -6.82 5.22
CA ILE A 107 -23.23 -7.43 6.20
C ILE A 107 -23.03 -6.78 7.57
N GLY A 108 -21.78 -6.57 7.99
CA GLY A 108 -21.46 -5.89 9.25
C GLY A 108 -22.10 -4.49 9.33
N ASN A 109 -21.91 -3.66 8.30
CA ASN A 109 -22.52 -2.33 8.23
C ASN A 109 -24.05 -2.37 8.21
N LEU A 110 -24.65 -3.38 7.58
CA LEU A 110 -26.11 -3.54 7.53
C LEU A 110 -26.69 -3.92 8.90
N VAL A 111 -26.00 -4.80 9.65
CA VAL A 111 -26.40 -5.20 11.01
C VAL A 111 -26.21 -4.06 12.01
N LEU A 112 -25.15 -3.26 11.86
CA LEU A 112 -24.87 -2.09 12.69
C LEU A 112 -25.76 -0.88 12.36
N GLY A 113 -26.47 -0.90 11.21
CA GLY A 113 -27.37 0.18 10.79
C GLY A 113 -26.65 1.40 10.17
N ASP A 114 -25.33 1.36 10.02
CA ASP A 114 -24.49 2.43 9.47
C ASP A 114 -24.41 2.43 7.93
N PHE A 115 -25.24 1.63 7.26
CA PHE A 115 -25.21 1.50 5.80
C PHE A 115 -25.83 2.72 5.10
N LYS A 116 -24.98 3.68 4.72
CA LYS A 116 -25.34 4.79 3.83
C LYS A 116 -24.95 4.46 2.38
N LEU A 117 -25.95 4.34 1.50
CA LEU A 117 -25.73 4.18 0.06
C LEU A 117 -25.35 5.52 -0.57
N GLY A 118 -24.09 5.66 -0.97
CA GLY A 118 -23.58 6.81 -1.71
C GLY A 118 -22.30 7.40 -1.12
N PHE A 119 -21.67 8.33 -1.85
CA PHE A 119 -20.46 9.05 -1.43
C PHE A 119 -20.77 10.32 -0.63
N VAL A 120 -22.04 10.59 -0.34
CA VAL A 120 -22.51 11.81 0.33
C VAL A 120 -22.47 11.55 1.84
N GLU A 121 -21.82 12.44 2.60
CA GLU A 121 -21.58 12.33 4.05
C GLU A 121 -20.71 11.15 4.53
N GLN A 122 -19.95 10.50 3.65
CA GLN A 122 -18.98 9.48 4.07
C GLN A 122 -17.65 10.12 4.49
N PRO A 123 -17.01 9.65 5.58
CA PRO A 123 -15.72 10.18 5.99
C PRO A 123 -14.67 9.96 4.88
N ILE A 124 -13.88 11.01 4.56
CA ILE A 124 -12.85 11.06 3.50
C ILE A 124 -13.40 11.02 2.04
N ALA A 125 -14.58 10.45 1.80
CA ALA A 125 -15.17 10.39 0.48
C ALA A 125 -15.94 11.68 0.13
N HIS A 126 -15.72 12.19 -1.07
CA HIS A 126 -16.49 13.29 -1.66
C HIS A 126 -17.14 12.84 -2.96
N ASN A 127 -18.20 13.54 -3.38
CA ASN A 127 -18.94 13.19 -4.61
C ASN A 127 -18.16 13.51 -5.90
N ASP A 128 -17.04 14.23 -5.83
CA ASP A 128 -16.23 14.53 -7.01
C ASP A 128 -15.49 13.28 -7.53
N ALA A 129 -16.14 12.56 -8.44
CA ALA A 129 -15.63 11.33 -9.06
C ALA A 129 -14.26 11.52 -9.72
N LEU A 130 -14.01 12.68 -10.34
CA LEU A 130 -12.73 12.98 -11.00
C LEU A 130 -11.56 12.97 -10.01
N TRP A 131 -11.71 13.64 -8.87
CA TRP A 131 -10.65 13.74 -7.87
C TRP A 131 -10.44 12.42 -7.11
N ASN A 132 -11.51 11.65 -6.91
CA ASN A 132 -11.41 10.28 -6.38
C ASN A 132 -10.60 9.38 -7.32
N PHE A 133 -10.90 9.44 -8.61
CA PHE A 133 -10.18 8.67 -9.63
C PHE A 133 -8.70 9.09 -9.69
N MET A 134 -8.40 10.39 -9.73
CA MET A 134 -7.02 10.87 -9.79
C MET A 134 -6.22 10.53 -8.53
N GLY A 135 -6.83 10.62 -7.35
CA GLY A 135 -6.18 10.20 -6.09
C GLY A 135 -5.83 8.71 -6.10
N MET A 136 -6.77 7.85 -6.51
CA MET A 136 -6.53 6.41 -6.60
C MET A 136 -5.58 6.04 -7.75
N LEU A 137 -5.52 6.83 -8.82
CA LEU A 137 -4.53 6.68 -9.90
C LEU A 137 -3.11 6.89 -9.36
N VAL A 138 -2.87 7.96 -8.60
CA VAL A 138 -1.56 8.23 -7.98
C VAL A 138 -1.20 7.13 -6.98
N ALA A 139 -2.14 6.72 -6.13
CA ALA A 139 -1.93 5.64 -5.16
C ALA A 139 -1.62 4.29 -5.85
N GLY A 140 -2.35 3.97 -6.93
CA GLY A 140 -2.14 2.77 -7.73
C GLY A 140 -0.80 2.77 -8.44
N TRP A 141 -0.43 3.88 -9.09
CA TRP A 141 0.87 4.03 -9.76
C TRP A 141 2.02 3.91 -8.75
N GLY A 142 1.95 4.60 -7.61
CA GLY A 142 2.92 4.45 -6.53
C GLY A 142 3.06 3.01 -6.05
N SER A 143 1.93 2.31 -5.85
CA SER A 143 1.91 0.90 -5.43
C SER A 143 2.58 -0.04 -6.44
N VAL A 144 2.44 0.23 -7.74
CA VAL A 144 3.11 -0.54 -8.80
C VAL A 144 4.62 -0.33 -8.75
N LEU A 145 5.09 0.92 -8.58
CA LEU A 145 6.52 1.22 -8.47
C LEU A 145 7.15 0.60 -7.20
N LEU A 146 6.41 0.56 -6.09
CA LEU A 146 6.85 -0.05 -4.83
C LEU A 146 6.80 -1.59 -4.84
N GLY A 147 6.16 -2.20 -5.86
CA GLY A 147 6.03 -3.67 -5.95
C GLY A 147 4.99 -4.27 -5.01
N GLY A 148 4.04 -3.48 -4.50
CA GLY A 148 2.97 -3.96 -3.61
C GLY A 148 2.01 -2.86 -3.17
N CYS A 149 0.76 -3.23 -2.88
CA CYS A 149 -0.23 -2.31 -2.29
C CYS A 149 0.10 -1.98 -0.83
N PRO A 150 -0.49 -0.92 -0.23
CA PRO A 150 -0.17 -0.51 1.14
C PRO A 150 -0.29 -1.64 2.17
N LEU A 151 -1.33 -2.48 2.05
CA LEU A 151 -1.51 -3.64 2.91
C LEU A 151 -0.38 -4.67 2.75
N ARG A 152 0.05 -4.93 1.50
CA ARG A 152 1.15 -5.85 1.24
C ARG A 152 2.49 -5.34 1.79
N GLN A 153 2.74 -4.03 1.71
CA GLN A 153 3.94 -3.43 2.28
C GLN A 153 3.95 -3.53 3.81
N LEU A 154 2.80 -3.34 4.47
CA LEU A 154 2.65 -3.55 5.91
C LEU A 154 2.93 -5.01 6.32
N ILE A 155 2.40 -5.97 5.55
CA ILE A 155 2.64 -7.41 5.78
C ILE A 155 4.13 -7.74 5.61
N LEU A 156 4.75 -7.31 4.51
CA LEU A 156 6.17 -7.54 4.22
C LEU A 156 7.09 -6.88 5.26
N ALA A 157 6.73 -5.68 5.74
CA ALA A 157 7.45 -5.02 6.82
C ALA A 157 7.33 -5.82 8.13
N GLY A 158 6.17 -6.43 8.40
CA GLY A 158 5.98 -7.35 9.53
C GLY A 158 6.67 -8.71 9.40
N GLU A 159 6.93 -9.17 8.16
CA GLU A 159 7.76 -10.35 7.86
C GLU A 159 9.27 -10.06 7.95
N GLY A 160 9.66 -8.80 8.19
CA GLY A 160 11.05 -8.38 8.37
C GLY A 160 11.73 -7.82 7.12
N ASN A 161 10.97 -7.40 6.10
CA ASN A 161 11.54 -6.73 4.92
C ASN A 161 11.82 -5.25 5.20
N ALA A 162 13.11 -4.88 5.20
CA ALA A 162 13.58 -3.52 5.46
C ALA A 162 13.11 -2.51 4.40
N ASP A 163 13.10 -2.88 3.12
CA ASP A 163 12.63 -2.01 2.04
C ASP A 163 11.16 -1.66 2.27
N SER A 164 10.34 -2.66 2.58
CA SER A 164 8.93 -2.46 2.91
C SER A 164 8.74 -1.62 4.17
N ALA A 165 9.57 -1.80 5.20
CA ALA A 165 9.50 -0.98 6.42
C ALA A 165 9.73 0.52 6.14
N ILE A 166 10.70 0.84 5.28
CA ILE A 166 10.95 2.23 4.84
C ILE A 166 9.74 2.78 4.08
N THR A 167 9.10 1.98 3.20
CA THR A 167 7.91 2.44 2.48
C THR A 167 6.74 2.73 3.42
N VAL A 168 6.54 1.89 4.43
CA VAL A 168 5.50 2.07 5.45
C VAL A 168 5.75 3.35 6.25
N MET A 169 7.00 3.59 6.66
CA MET A 169 7.37 4.84 7.34
C MET A 169 7.12 6.05 6.44
N GLY A 170 7.47 5.96 5.15
CA GLY A 170 7.17 7.00 4.16
C GLY A 170 5.67 7.27 4.01
N MET A 171 4.83 6.22 4.05
CA MET A 171 3.36 6.38 4.04
C MET A 171 2.85 7.07 5.31
N ILE A 172 3.38 6.72 6.49
CA ILE A 172 3.01 7.34 7.77
C ILE A 172 3.38 8.83 7.78
N VAL A 173 4.62 9.15 7.38
CA VAL A 173 5.07 10.54 7.27
C VAL A 173 4.25 11.30 6.24
N GLY A 174 4.02 10.71 5.06
CA GLY A 174 3.18 11.30 4.01
C GLY A 174 1.74 11.58 4.49
N ALA A 175 1.13 10.66 5.22
CA ALA A 175 -0.18 10.85 5.84
C ALA A 175 -0.16 11.99 6.87
N ALA A 176 0.86 12.05 7.72
CA ALA A 176 1.03 13.14 8.68
C ALA A 176 1.14 14.50 7.98
N PHE A 177 1.95 14.62 6.92
CA PHE A 177 2.01 15.84 6.11
C PHE A 177 0.67 16.17 5.46
N ALA A 178 -0.04 15.19 4.90
CA ALA A 178 -1.33 15.41 4.25
C ALA A 178 -2.39 15.97 5.21
N HIS A 179 -2.42 15.47 6.44
CA HIS A 179 -3.35 15.94 7.47
C HIS A 179 -2.93 17.28 8.11
N ASN A 180 -1.63 17.51 8.35
CA ASN A 180 -1.15 18.77 8.95
C ASN A 180 -1.26 19.96 7.99
N PHE A 181 -1.02 19.75 6.69
CA PHE A 181 -1.09 20.81 5.68
C PHE A 181 -2.48 20.94 5.02
N LYS A 182 -3.52 20.27 5.55
CA LYS A 182 -4.90 20.28 5.02
C LYS A 182 -4.99 19.89 3.54
N LEU A 183 -4.11 19.00 3.10
CA LEU A 183 -4.13 18.41 1.76
C LEU A 183 -5.14 17.26 1.66
N ALA A 184 -5.49 16.65 2.80
CA ALA A 184 -6.51 15.64 2.89
C ALA A 184 -7.89 16.21 2.52
N SER A 185 -8.60 15.50 1.65
CA SER A 185 -9.97 15.82 1.29
C SER A 185 -10.95 15.48 2.42
N SER A 186 -12.09 16.16 2.44
CA SER A 186 -13.16 15.92 3.41
C SER A 186 -14.50 15.76 2.69
N GLY A 187 -15.57 15.44 3.41
CA GLY A 187 -16.92 15.31 2.85
C GLY A 187 -17.45 16.58 2.18
N GLU A 188 -16.83 17.75 2.45
CA GLU A 188 -17.14 19.03 1.81
C GLU A 188 -16.48 19.20 0.42
N GLY A 189 -15.59 18.29 0.02
CA GLY A 189 -14.92 18.29 -1.28
C GLY A 189 -13.38 18.31 -1.20
N PRO A 190 -12.71 18.21 -2.37
CA PRO A 190 -11.26 18.27 -2.47
C PRO A 190 -10.74 19.69 -2.22
N THR A 191 -9.78 19.83 -1.29
CA THR A 191 -9.15 21.12 -0.99
C THR A 191 -8.37 21.64 -2.21
N GLY A 192 -8.33 22.97 -2.40
CA GLY A 192 -7.57 23.58 -3.50
C GLY A 192 -6.10 23.13 -3.52
N ASN A 193 -5.49 22.99 -2.34
CA ASN A 193 -4.13 22.49 -2.19
C ASN A 193 -4.02 20.98 -2.49
N GLY A 194 -5.03 20.17 -2.17
CA GLY A 194 -5.08 18.75 -2.51
C GLY A 194 -5.09 18.50 -4.02
N LYS A 195 -5.77 19.35 -4.79
CA LYS A 195 -5.76 19.31 -6.27
C LYS A 195 -4.35 19.52 -6.84
N ILE A 196 -3.61 20.49 -6.29
CA ILE A 196 -2.23 20.79 -6.67
C ILE A 196 -1.30 19.63 -6.31
N ALA A 197 -1.47 19.04 -5.12
CA ALA A 197 -0.67 17.91 -4.65
C ALA A 197 -0.78 16.69 -5.58
N ILE A 198 -1.96 16.43 -6.16
CA ILE A 198 -2.15 15.33 -7.13
C ILE A 198 -1.30 15.56 -8.38
N PHE A 199 -1.31 16.77 -8.96
CA PHE A 199 -0.50 17.06 -10.14
C PHE A 199 1.01 16.94 -9.86
N ILE A 200 1.46 17.42 -8.68
CA ILE A 200 2.85 17.25 -8.24
C ILE A 200 3.18 15.75 -8.09
N GLY A 201 2.29 14.97 -7.48
CA GLY A 201 2.46 13.53 -7.32
C GLY A 201 2.61 12.81 -8.67
N ILE A 202 1.76 13.15 -9.65
CA ILE A 202 1.86 12.62 -11.02
C ILE A 202 3.20 12.99 -11.66
N ALA A 203 3.64 14.25 -11.54
CA ALA A 203 4.91 14.71 -12.10
C ALA A 203 6.12 13.97 -11.51
N ILE A 204 6.13 13.77 -10.18
CA ILE A 204 7.20 13.02 -9.49
C ILE A 204 7.20 11.55 -9.93
N LEU A 205 6.02 10.90 -9.96
CA LEU A 205 5.91 9.50 -10.38
C LEU A 205 6.32 9.31 -11.84
N LEU A 206 5.98 10.26 -12.71
CA LEU A 206 6.45 10.29 -14.10
C LEU A 206 7.97 10.40 -14.18
N GLY A 207 8.57 11.32 -13.42
CA GLY A 207 10.02 11.50 -13.37
C GLY A 207 10.76 10.23 -12.91
N ILE A 208 10.27 9.61 -11.83
CA ILE A 208 10.82 8.32 -11.33
C ILE A 208 10.65 7.22 -12.38
N SER A 209 9.46 7.12 -12.99
CA SER A 209 9.17 6.10 -14.00
C SER A 209 10.09 6.25 -15.22
N TYR A 210 10.28 7.47 -15.73
CA TYR A 210 11.17 7.75 -16.85
C TYR A 210 12.63 7.43 -16.52
N PHE A 211 13.12 7.84 -15.34
CA PHE A 211 14.50 7.60 -14.94
C PHE A 211 14.78 6.11 -14.71
N CYS A 212 13.86 5.39 -14.07
CA CYS A 212 13.97 3.94 -13.88
C CYS A 212 13.89 3.19 -15.22
N MET A 213 13.07 3.65 -16.16
CA MET A 213 12.96 3.06 -17.50
C MET A 213 14.28 3.19 -18.27
N ASN A 214 14.91 4.37 -18.26
CA ASN A 214 16.19 4.60 -18.92
C ASN A 214 17.32 3.71 -18.36
N LYS A 215 17.29 3.42 -17.04
CA LYS A 215 18.24 2.50 -16.40
C LYS A 215 18.00 1.05 -16.83
N SER A 216 16.75 0.62 -16.94
CA SER A 216 16.39 -0.73 -17.38
C SER A 216 16.78 -0.99 -18.85
N PHE A 217 16.57 -0.01 -19.75
CA PHE A 217 17.02 -0.09 -21.14
C PHE A 217 18.55 -0.15 -21.26
N ASN A 218 19.29 0.66 -20.49
CA ASN A 218 20.76 0.62 -20.49
C ASN A 218 21.32 -0.72 -19.96
N ILE A 219 20.70 -1.30 -18.93
CA ILE A 219 21.08 -2.63 -18.40
C ILE A 219 20.79 -3.73 -19.43
N SER A 220 19.65 -3.66 -20.13
CA SER A 220 19.31 -4.61 -21.20
C SER A 220 20.30 -4.54 -22.36
N LYS A 221 20.67 -3.32 -22.79
CA LYS A 221 21.67 -3.08 -23.83
C LYS A 221 23.07 -3.59 -23.42
N SER A 222 23.51 -3.29 -22.19
CA SER A 222 24.77 -3.79 -21.64
C SER A 222 24.81 -5.33 -21.52
N LYS A 223 23.70 -5.98 -21.14
CA LYS A 223 23.61 -7.45 -21.13
C LYS A 223 23.60 -8.05 -22.54
N ALA A 224 22.98 -7.39 -23.52
CA ALA A 224 22.99 -7.82 -24.92
C ALA A 224 24.43 -7.77 -25.49
N ASP A 225 25.20 -6.72 -25.18
CA ASP A 225 26.61 -6.63 -25.57
C ASP A 225 27.49 -7.69 -24.88
N SER A 226 27.20 -8.05 -23.62
CA SER A 226 27.97 -9.08 -22.89
C SER A 226 27.72 -10.53 -23.34
N LYS A 227 26.58 -10.80 -23.99
CA LYS A 227 26.23 -12.15 -24.48
C LYS A 227 26.79 -12.47 -25.87
N GLY A 228 27.49 -11.53 -26.51
CA GLY A 228 28.18 -11.75 -27.79
C GLY A 228 29.49 -12.56 -27.70
N GLY A 229 29.85 -13.09 -26.52
CA GLY A 229 31.16 -13.72 -26.27
C GLY A 229 31.12 -15.10 -25.62
N VAL A 230 30.07 -15.91 -25.83
CA VAL A 230 30.09 -17.33 -25.41
C VAL A 230 30.10 -18.20 -26.66
N SER A 231 31.30 -18.59 -27.08
CA SER A 231 31.52 -19.68 -28.02
C SER A 231 31.00 -20.97 -27.41
N ILE A 232 30.00 -21.57 -28.05
CA ILE A 232 29.59 -22.94 -27.80
C ILE A 232 30.70 -23.82 -28.40
N GLY A 233 31.51 -24.39 -27.51
CA GLY A 233 32.38 -25.54 -27.77
C GLY A 233 31.96 -26.67 -26.85
#